data_AF-A0A2N0LNR3-F1
#
_entry.id   AF-A0A2N0LNR3-F1
#
_cell.length_a   1.000
_cell.length_b   1.000
_cell.length_c   1.000
_cell.angle_alpha   90.00
_cell.angle_beta   90.00
_cell.angle_gamma   90.00
#
_symmetry.space_group_name_H-M   'P 1'
#
loop_
_entity.id
_entity.type
_entity.pdbx_description
1 polymer ?
#
loop_
_entity_poly.entity_id
_entity_poly.type
_entity_poly.pdbx_seq_one_letter_code
_entity_poly.pdbx_strand_id
1 'polypeptide(L)'
;YGNSPFEISTADVAGKTIVQSTRAGTVGVAAATKADKIYLGSFVVAEATVKTIIREEPDLVSIIAMGDRGRIRSDEDEQCALYLRNLLGGRRPSEEAVRSVVMDGGETQKFFDPSQTQYHPEDVELALRLNRFPFAMKINWEDGLLVARKVGV
;
A
#
# COMPACT_ATOMS: atom_id res chain seq x y z
N TYR A 1 8.64 -4.88 16.39
CA TYR A 1 8.27 -5.43 15.08
C TYR A 1 8.98 -4.65 14.00
N GLY A 2 9.39 -5.32 12.92
CA GLY A 2 9.92 -4.68 11.73
C GLY A 2 8.83 -4.11 10.83
N ASN A 3 9.12 -4.02 9.53
CA ASN A 3 8.18 -3.65 8.48
C ASN A 3 7.65 -4.90 7.74
N SER A 4 7.42 -5.99 8.48
CA SER A 4 6.91 -7.25 7.97
C SER A 4 5.41 -7.38 8.30
N PRO A 5 4.53 -7.40 7.29
CA PRO A 5 3.13 -7.77 7.47
C PRO A 5 2.94 -9.13 8.15
N PHE A 6 3.81 -10.11 7.88
CA PHE A 6 3.74 -11.42 8.51
C PHE A 6 3.99 -11.35 10.02
N GLU A 7 5.06 -10.68 10.46
CA GLU A 7 5.34 -10.48 11.88
C GLU A 7 4.19 -9.77 12.59
N ILE A 8 3.64 -8.70 12.00
CA ILE A 8 2.52 -7.96 12.59
C ILE A 8 1.23 -8.79 12.62
N SER A 9 1.01 -9.68 11.66
CA SER A 9 -0.20 -10.52 11.61
C SER A 9 -0.32 -11.51 12.78
N THR A 10 0.81 -11.84 13.41
CA THR A 10 0.89 -12.75 14.56
C THR A 10 1.06 -12.02 15.90
N ALA A 11 1.20 -10.69 15.85
CA ALA A 11 1.39 -9.84 17.02
C ALA A 11 0.07 -9.50 17.71
N ASP A 12 0.09 -9.39 19.04
CA ASP A 12 -1.03 -8.81 19.80
C ASP A 12 -1.01 -7.28 19.67
N VAL A 13 -1.66 -6.76 18.62
CA VAL A 13 -1.79 -5.33 18.34
C VAL A 13 -3.24 -4.84 18.41
N ALA A 14 -4.18 -5.71 18.77
CA ALA A 14 -5.59 -5.38 18.83
C ALA A 14 -5.85 -4.25 19.84
N GLY A 15 -6.56 -3.20 19.41
CA GLY A 15 -6.88 -2.04 20.25
C GLY A 15 -5.69 -1.13 20.58
N LYS A 16 -4.49 -1.41 20.04
CA LYS A 16 -3.29 -0.61 20.29
C LYS A 16 -3.06 0.39 19.15
N THR A 17 -2.46 1.53 19.47
CA THR A 17 -1.94 2.47 18.46
C THR A 17 -0.58 1.97 17.98
N ILE A 18 -0.42 1.81 16.67
CA ILE A 18 0.84 1.41 16.04
C ILE A 18 1.57 2.66 15.56
N VAL A 19 2.75 2.93 16.12
CA VAL A 19 3.64 3.99 15.64
C VAL A 19 4.63 3.37 14.66
N GLN A 20 4.48 3.70 13.38
CA GLN A 20 5.34 3.17 12.32
C GLN A 20 6.29 4.25 11.81
N SER A 21 7.59 3.96 11.86
CA SER A 21 8.63 4.84 11.31
C SER A 21 9.26 4.17 10.10
N THR A 22 8.88 4.61 8.90
CA THR A 22 9.52 4.16 7.64
C THR A 22 10.10 5.36 6.89
N ARG A 23 11.18 5.12 6.15
CA ARG A 23 11.85 6.18 5.38
C ARG A 23 11.07 6.61 4.13
N ALA A 24 10.25 5.74 3.56
CA ALA A 24 9.48 6.03 2.34
C ALA A 24 8.11 6.65 2.66
N GLY A 25 7.40 6.15 3.68
CA GLY A 25 6.01 6.55 3.96
C GLY A 25 5.84 8.01 4.35
N THR A 26 6.78 8.56 5.12
CA THR A 26 6.74 9.99 5.53
C THR A 26 7.07 10.94 4.40
N VAL A 27 7.93 10.54 3.45
CA VAL A 27 8.28 11.33 2.27
C VAL A 27 7.09 11.45 1.31
N GLY A 28 6.33 10.36 1.12
CA GLY A 28 5.15 10.34 0.24
C GLY A 28 4.05 11.28 0.71
N VAL A 29 3.77 11.28 2.02
CA VAL A 29 2.75 12.17 2.59
C VAL A 29 3.23 13.62 2.65
N ALA A 30 4.52 13.85 2.91
CA ALA A 30 5.11 15.19 2.82
C ALA A 30 5.13 15.75 1.39
N ALA A 31 5.18 14.89 0.36
CA ALA A 31 5.05 15.32 -1.03
C ALA A 31 3.60 15.65 -1.43
N ALA A 32 2.62 15.15 -0.67
CA ALA A 32 1.19 15.33 -0.92
C ALA A 32 0.56 16.48 -0.11
N THR A 33 1.34 17.45 0.38
CA THR A 33 0.84 18.56 1.23
C THR A 33 -0.22 19.45 0.59
N LYS A 34 -0.43 19.34 -0.73
CA LYS A 34 -1.46 20.08 -1.48
C LYS A 34 -2.71 19.25 -1.79
N ALA A 35 -2.72 17.96 -1.46
CA ALA A 35 -3.89 17.11 -1.68
C ALA A 35 -4.93 17.37 -0.59
N ASP A 36 -6.19 17.54 -0.98
CA ASP A 36 -7.30 17.70 -0.02
C ASP A 36 -7.50 16.45 0.84
N LYS A 37 -7.21 15.28 0.25
CA LYS A 37 -7.38 13.97 0.87
C LYS A 37 -6.24 13.06 0.46
N ILE A 38 -5.75 12.27 1.41
CA ILE A 38 -4.64 11.33 1.20
C ILE A 38 -5.10 9.95 1.65
N TYR A 39 -4.88 8.96 0.79
CA TYR A 39 -5.15 7.56 1.07
C TYR A 39 -3.87 6.74 0.91
N LEU A 40 -3.68 5.77 1.79
CA LEU A 40 -2.66 4.75 1.59
C LEU A 40 -3.20 3.70 0.61
N GLY A 41 -2.44 3.47 -0.46
CA GLY A 41 -2.72 2.47 -1.49
C GLY A 41 -1.85 1.24 -1.35
N SER A 42 -2.43 0.07 -1.51
CA SER A 42 -1.73 -1.21 -1.70
C SER A 42 -2.68 -2.20 -2.36
N PHE A 43 -2.15 -3.31 -2.89
CA PHE A 43 -2.97 -4.35 -3.51
C PHE A 43 -4.08 -4.88 -2.60
N VAL A 44 -3.82 -5.05 -1.30
CA VAL A 44 -4.76 -5.68 -0.35
C VAL A 44 -6.01 -4.84 -0.05
N VAL A 45 -5.97 -3.52 -0.27
CA VAL A 45 -7.10 -2.58 -0.07
C VAL A 45 -7.51 -1.86 -1.36
N ALA A 46 -6.95 -2.23 -2.52
CA ALA A 46 -7.03 -1.44 -3.75
C ALA A 46 -8.47 -1.10 -4.17
N GLU A 47 -9.36 -2.09 -4.30
CA GLU A 47 -10.75 -1.85 -4.69
C GLU A 47 -11.51 -1.02 -3.66
N ALA A 48 -11.28 -1.26 -2.37
CA ALA A 48 -11.93 -0.50 -1.31
C ALA A 48 -11.51 0.98 -1.36
N THR A 49 -10.22 1.25 -1.51
CA THR A 49 -9.67 2.60 -1.68
C THR A 49 -10.24 3.29 -2.91
N VAL A 50 -10.28 2.62 -4.07
CA VAL A 50 -10.85 3.20 -5.30
C VAL A 50 -12.33 3.51 -5.16
N LYS A 51 -13.12 2.61 -4.55
CA LYS A 51 -14.56 2.84 -4.30
C LYS A 51 -14.78 4.07 -3.43
N THR A 52 -13.98 4.24 -2.37
CA THR A 52 -14.04 5.43 -1.52
C THR A 52 -13.70 6.69 -2.32
N ILE A 53 -12.62 6.68 -3.10
CA ILE A 53 -12.21 7.84 -3.91
C ILE A 53 -13.28 8.23 -4.93
N ILE A 54 -13.87 7.28 -5.67
CA ILE A 54 -14.90 7.57 -6.68
C ILE A 54 -16.12 8.24 -6.06
N ARG A 55 -16.56 7.79 -4.88
CA ARG A 55 -17.72 8.37 -4.18
C ARG A 55 -17.48 9.80 -3.69
N GLU A 56 -16.22 10.19 -3.54
CA GLU A 56 -15.86 11.55 -3.16
C GLU A 56 -15.84 12.52 -4.34
N GLU A 57 -16.01 12.00 -5.57
CA GLU A 57 -16.07 12.77 -6.82
C GLU A 57 -14.96 13.84 -6.96
N PRO A 58 -13.67 13.46 -6.80
CA PRO A 58 -12.58 14.43 -6.93
C PRO A 58 -12.35 14.83 -8.39
N ASP A 59 -12.01 16.10 -8.61
CA ASP A 59 -11.62 16.61 -9.94
C ASP A 59 -10.30 15.99 -10.45
N LEU A 60 -9.39 15.64 -9.53
CA LEU A 60 -8.08 15.08 -9.83
C LEU A 60 -7.70 13.99 -8.83
N VAL A 61 -7.21 12.87 -9.35
CA VAL A 61 -6.58 11.81 -8.56
C VAL A 61 -5.13 11.65 -9.01
N SER A 62 -4.20 11.84 -8.09
CA SER A 62 -2.79 11.53 -8.30
C SER A 62 -2.44 10.22 -7.59
N ILE A 63 -1.77 9.31 -8.31
CA ILE A 63 -1.28 8.04 -7.77
C ILE A 63 0.23 8.14 -7.69
N ILE A 64 0.77 7.97 -6.49
CA ILE A 64 2.21 8.09 -6.22
C ILE A 64 2.77 6.70 -5.94
N ALA A 65 3.46 6.13 -6.92
CA ALA A 65 4.31 4.95 -6.72
C ALA A 65 5.55 5.39 -5.93
N MET A 66 5.74 4.83 -4.73
CA MET A 66 6.72 5.35 -3.78
C MET A 66 8.15 4.92 -4.11
N GLY A 67 8.31 3.74 -4.70
CA GLY A 67 9.61 3.17 -5.02
C GLY A 67 10.51 2.98 -3.79
N ASP A 68 11.79 2.71 -4.01
CA ASP A 68 12.78 2.76 -2.94
C ASP A 68 13.04 4.21 -2.55
N ARG A 69 12.46 4.61 -1.40
CA ARG A 69 12.66 5.91 -0.74
C ARG A 69 12.33 7.10 -1.64
N GLY A 70 11.39 6.98 -2.58
CA GLY A 70 11.02 8.05 -3.50
C GLY A 70 12.12 8.42 -4.50
N ARG A 71 13.14 7.57 -4.68
CA ARG A 71 14.31 7.85 -5.52
C ARG A 71 14.46 6.88 -6.68
N ILE A 72 14.19 5.61 -6.43
CA ILE A 72 14.33 4.54 -7.43
C ILE A 72 12.94 3.95 -7.62
N ARG A 73 12.47 3.90 -8.86
CA ARG A 73 11.21 3.21 -9.18
C ARG A 73 11.34 1.74 -8.81
N SER A 74 10.28 1.17 -8.24
CA SER A 74 10.20 -0.25 -7.98
C SER A 74 9.04 -0.84 -8.77
N ASP A 75 9.25 -2.01 -9.36
CA ASP A 75 8.30 -2.61 -10.29
C ASP A 75 6.97 -2.89 -9.58
N GLU A 76 6.98 -3.35 -8.34
CA GLU A 76 5.79 -3.66 -7.56
C GLU A 76 4.93 -2.42 -7.25
N ASP A 77 5.55 -1.27 -6.95
CA ASP A 77 4.81 -0.03 -6.69
C ASP A 77 4.22 0.53 -7.98
N GLU A 78 4.96 0.46 -9.08
CA GLU A 78 4.47 0.86 -10.41
C GLU A 78 3.30 -0.04 -10.85
N GLN A 79 3.40 -1.36 -10.64
CA GLN A 79 2.29 -2.28 -10.91
C GLN A 79 1.08 -1.99 -10.02
N CYS A 80 1.29 -1.68 -8.74
CA CYS A 80 0.20 -1.30 -7.84
C CYS A 80 -0.46 0.01 -8.30
N ALA A 81 0.33 1.00 -8.72
CA ALA A 81 -0.19 2.26 -9.24
C ALA A 81 -1.01 2.07 -10.53
N LEU A 82 -0.52 1.23 -11.46
CA LEU A 82 -1.24 0.86 -12.68
C LEU A 82 -2.54 0.11 -12.37
N TYR A 83 -2.52 -0.78 -11.38
CA TYR A 83 -3.70 -1.50 -10.91
C TYR A 83 -4.77 -0.55 -10.38
N LEU A 84 -4.39 0.38 -9.48
CA LEU A 84 -5.27 1.43 -8.94
C LEU A 84 -5.84 2.32 -10.07
N ARG A 85 -5.00 2.75 -11.01
CA ARG A 85 -5.42 3.53 -12.19
C ARG A 85 -6.44 2.78 -13.04
N ASN A 86 -6.23 1.48 -13.24
CA ASN A 86 -7.16 0.66 -14.03
C ASN A 86 -8.52 0.56 -13.34
N LEU A 87 -8.54 0.31 -12.02
CA LEU A 87 -9.76 0.28 -11.22
C LEU A 87 -10.50 1.63 -11.25
N LEU A 88 -9.79 2.76 -11.12
CA LEU A 88 -10.37 4.10 -11.24
C LEU A 88 -11.02 4.34 -12.61
N GLY A 89 -10.44 3.76 -13.67
CA GLY A 89 -11.00 3.79 -15.02
C GLY A 89 -12.05 2.70 -15.29
N GLY A 90 -12.58 2.03 -14.25
CA GLY A 90 -13.61 0.99 -14.39
C GLY A 90 -13.12 -0.33 -14.98
N ARG A 91 -11.80 -0.51 -15.15
CA ARG A 91 -11.19 -1.75 -15.65
C ARG A 91 -10.86 -2.68 -14.50
N ARG A 92 -11.00 -3.98 -14.71
CA ARG A 92 -10.68 -5.02 -13.71
C ARG A 92 -9.61 -5.96 -14.25
N PRO A 93 -8.31 -5.66 -14.03
CA PRO A 93 -7.23 -6.57 -14.39
C PRO A 93 -7.36 -7.91 -13.65
N SER A 94 -6.94 -9.01 -14.26
CA SER A 94 -6.84 -10.32 -13.57
C SER A 94 -5.86 -10.19 -12.41
N GLU A 95 -6.28 -10.64 -11.24
CA GLU A 95 -5.43 -10.63 -10.06
C GLU A 95 -4.25 -11.58 -10.22
N GLU A 96 -4.46 -12.73 -10.86
CA GLU A 96 -3.42 -13.72 -11.16
C GLU A 96 -2.34 -13.12 -12.07
N ALA A 97 -2.75 -12.38 -13.10
CA ALA A 97 -1.79 -11.72 -14.00
C ALA A 97 -0.95 -10.67 -13.26
N VAL A 98 -1.59 -9.86 -12.40
CA VAL A 98 -0.87 -8.87 -11.56
C VAL A 98 0.12 -9.56 -10.63
N ARG A 99 -0.30 -10.65 -9.97
CA ARG A 99 0.58 -11.46 -9.11
C ARG A 99 1.78 -11.98 -9.91
N SER A 100 1.56 -12.56 -11.09
CA SER A 100 2.63 -13.07 -11.94
C SER A 100 3.65 -11.99 -12.25
N VAL A 101 3.20 -10.82 -12.73
CA VAL A 101 4.12 -9.72 -13.11
C VAL A 101 4.95 -9.24 -11.92
N VAL A 102 4.36 -9.14 -10.71
CA VAL A 102 5.11 -8.74 -9.51
C VAL A 102 6.12 -9.82 -9.08
N MET A 103 5.73 -11.10 -9.17
CA MET A 103 6.59 -12.23 -8.83
C MET A 103 7.75 -12.41 -9.82
N ASP A 104 7.50 -12.15 -11.11
CA ASP A 104 8.52 -12.15 -12.16
C ASP A 104 9.46 -10.93 -12.05
N GLY A 105 9.06 -9.92 -11.27
CA GLY A 105 9.88 -8.77 -10.91
C GLY A 105 11.04 -9.16 -9.97
N GLY A 106 12.15 -8.42 -10.06
CA GLY A 106 13.35 -8.71 -9.26
C GLY A 106 13.22 -8.40 -7.76
N GLU A 107 12.33 -7.48 -7.39
CA GLU A 107 12.26 -6.94 -6.01
C GLU A 107 11.76 -7.93 -4.96
N THR A 108 11.01 -8.97 -5.37
CA THR A 108 10.52 -10.00 -4.45
C THR A 108 11.62 -10.99 -4.05
N GLN A 109 12.71 -11.12 -4.82
CA GLN A 109 13.75 -12.14 -4.62
C GLN A 109 14.39 -12.08 -3.23
N LYS A 110 14.59 -10.88 -2.68
CA LYS A 110 15.16 -10.68 -1.34
C LYS A 110 14.35 -11.32 -0.21
N PHE A 111 13.04 -11.52 -0.42
CA PHE A 111 12.17 -12.19 0.55
C PHE A 111 12.31 -13.71 0.55
N PHE A 112 12.95 -14.28 -0.47
CA PHE A 112 13.24 -15.71 -0.57
C PHE A 112 14.72 -16.03 -0.30
N ASP A 113 15.52 -15.04 0.06
CA ASP A 113 16.93 -15.20 0.41
C ASP A 113 17.08 -15.57 1.89
N PRO A 114 17.47 -16.82 2.22
CA PRO A 114 17.57 -17.27 3.61
C PRO A 114 18.69 -16.56 4.40
N SER A 115 19.61 -15.86 3.73
CA SER A 115 20.63 -15.05 4.41
C SER A 115 20.07 -13.73 4.93
N GLN A 116 18.91 -13.29 4.46
CA GLN A 116 18.26 -12.04 4.84
C GLN A 116 17.09 -12.28 5.79
N THR A 117 17.41 -12.71 7.01
CA THR A 117 16.44 -13.14 8.05
C THR A 117 15.33 -12.14 8.42
N GLN A 118 15.48 -10.86 8.06
CA GLN A 118 14.46 -9.83 8.27
C GLN A 118 13.33 -9.84 7.23
N TYR A 119 13.48 -10.59 6.13
CA TYR A 119 12.47 -10.71 5.09
C TYR A 119 11.87 -12.10 5.10
N HIS A 120 10.54 -12.17 5.06
CA HIS A 120 9.79 -13.43 5.09
C HIS A 120 9.07 -13.65 3.76
N PRO A 121 9.11 -14.85 3.15
CA PRO A 121 8.31 -15.17 1.97
C PRO A 121 6.80 -14.85 2.15
N GLU A 122 6.30 -15.01 3.36
CA GLU A 122 4.92 -14.70 3.76
C GLU A 122 4.57 -13.21 3.60
N ASP A 123 5.55 -12.29 3.66
CA ASP A 123 5.30 -10.87 3.41
C ASP A 123 4.85 -10.64 1.96
N VAL A 124 5.46 -11.35 1.01
CA VAL A 124 5.08 -11.29 -0.41
C VAL A 124 3.69 -11.89 -0.61
N GLU A 125 3.43 -13.05 0.01
CA GLU A 125 2.12 -13.70 -0.05
C GLU A 125 1.03 -12.76 0.45
N LEU A 126 1.21 -12.17 1.64
CA LEU A 126 0.25 -11.26 2.26
C LEU A 126 0.04 -9.99 1.43
N ALA A 127 1.12 -9.39 0.92
CA ALA A 127 1.05 -8.19 0.09
C ALA A 127 0.30 -8.44 -1.23
N LEU A 128 0.36 -9.67 -1.78
CA LEU A 128 -0.29 -10.06 -3.02
C LEU A 128 -1.70 -10.67 -2.84
N ARG A 129 -2.29 -10.59 -1.65
CA ARG A 129 -3.72 -10.89 -1.43
C ARG A 129 -4.59 -9.71 -1.88
N LEU A 130 -4.62 -9.46 -3.19
CA LEU A 130 -5.38 -8.38 -3.81
C LEU A 130 -6.81 -8.30 -3.25
N ASN A 131 -7.26 -7.08 -2.95
CA ASN A 131 -8.61 -6.74 -2.49
C ASN A 131 -9.09 -7.51 -1.24
N ARG A 132 -8.17 -8.06 -0.44
CA ARG A 132 -8.49 -8.84 0.76
C ARG A 132 -9.30 -8.06 1.80
N PHE A 133 -9.05 -6.77 1.95
CA PHE A 133 -9.60 -5.96 3.03
C PHE A 133 -10.63 -4.94 2.50
N PRO A 134 -11.88 -4.97 2.97
CA PRO A 134 -12.97 -4.13 2.47
C PRO A 134 -12.99 -2.75 3.16
N PHE A 135 -11.84 -2.09 3.26
CA PHE A 135 -11.72 -0.76 3.82
C PHE A 135 -10.61 0.04 3.14
N ALA A 136 -10.74 1.36 3.15
CA ALA A 136 -9.65 2.25 2.76
C ALA A 136 -8.90 2.75 4.01
N MET A 137 -7.66 3.19 3.81
CA MET A 137 -6.85 3.80 4.86
C MET A 137 -6.66 5.28 4.54
N LYS A 138 -7.40 6.16 5.22
CA LYS A 138 -7.32 7.61 5.05
C LYS A 138 -6.30 8.20 6.02
N ILE A 139 -5.45 9.09 5.54
CA ILE A 139 -4.52 9.86 6.35
C ILE A 139 -5.18 11.16 6.79
N ASN A 140 -5.09 11.46 8.09
CA ASN A 140 -5.48 12.74 8.67
C ASN A 140 -4.31 13.34 9.47
N TRP A 141 -4.33 14.65 9.65
CA TRP A 141 -3.49 15.34 10.63
C TRP A 141 -4.21 15.36 11.97
N GLU A 142 -3.61 14.75 12.98
CA GLU A 142 -4.10 14.72 14.37
C GLU A 142 -2.93 15.11 15.29
N ASP A 143 -3.05 16.16 16.09
CA ASP A 143 -2.04 16.62 17.05
C ASP A 143 -0.61 16.75 16.49
N GLY A 144 -0.49 17.23 15.25
CA GLY A 144 0.80 17.40 14.57
C GLY A 144 1.43 16.11 14.03
N LEU A 145 0.67 15.00 14.03
CA LEU A 145 1.07 13.72 13.49
C LEU A 145 0.17 13.31 12.32
N LEU A 146 0.74 12.51 11.42
CA LEU A 146 -0.01 11.84 10.36
C LEU A 146 -0.58 10.53 10.91
N VAL A 147 -1.90 10.41 10.90
CA VAL A 147 -2.62 9.26 11.44
C VAL A 147 -3.42 8.58 10.35
N ALA A 148 -3.12 7.30 10.11
CA ALA A 148 -3.91 6.45 9.23
C ALA A 148 -5.12 5.89 9.99
N ARG A 149 -6.33 6.13 9.47
CA ARG A 149 -7.58 5.60 10.01
C ARG A 149 -8.26 4.72 8.96
N LYS A 150 -8.83 3.61 9.43
CA LYS A 150 -9.74 2.79 8.63
C LYS A 150 -10.99 3.60 8.32
N VAL A 151 -11.38 3.68 7.05
CA VAL A 151 -12.68 4.21 6.63
C VAL A 151 -13.45 3.12 5.90
N GLY A 152 -14.74 2.98 6.26
CA GLY A 152 -15.62 1.99 5.65
C GLY A 152 -15.94 2.34 4.19
N VAL A 153 -16.10 1.31 3.38
CA VAL A 153 -16.76 1.37 2.07
C VAL A 153 -18.22 0.98 2.24
#